data_AF-A0A7N2KZ52-F1
#
_entry.id   AF-A0A7N2KZ52-F1
#
_cell.length_a   1.000
_cell.length_b   1.000
_cell.length_c   1.000
_cell.angle_alpha   90.00
_cell.angle_beta   90.00
_cell.angle_gamma   90.00
#
_symmetry.space_group_name_H-M   'P 1'
#
loop_
_entity.id
_entity.type
_entity.pdbx_description
1 polymer ?
#
loop_
_entity_poly.entity_id
_entity_poly.type
_entity_poly.pdbx_seq_one_letter_code
_entity_poly.pdbx_strand_id
1 'polypeptide(L)'
;MIYQGKPNGPICHIGSETCYYTSVFDLKEHQQVEGNKLALSTLYSLGSTISQRKAELAAEQNGKPSWTKRLLLDNMLLCSKIREEADELCQTLEENEDKSRTAAEMADVLYHAMVLLANKDVKIEDVMQVLRQRFSQSGVETKRGRISQG
;
A
#
# COMPACT_ATOMS: atom_id res chain seq x y z
N MET A 1 -20.85 9.51 -31.33
CA MET A 1 -21.88 10.04 -30.42
C MET A 1 -21.20 10.33 -29.09
N ILE A 2 -21.23 11.58 -28.61
CA ILE A 2 -20.66 11.96 -27.30
C ILE A 2 -21.84 12.20 -26.37
N TYR A 3 -21.82 11.57 -25.19
CA TYR A 3 -22.86 11.74 -24.18
C TYR A 3 -22.25 12.38 -22.93
N GLN A 4 -22.82 13.50 -22.49
CA GLN A 4 -22.39 14.21 -21.28
C GLN A 4 -23.47 14.02 -20.21
N GLY A 5 -23.16 13.24 -19.18
CA GLY A 5 -24.02 13.05 -18.01
C GLY A 5 -23.32 13.54 -16.75
N LYS A 6 -24.07 14.17 -15.82
CA LYS A 6 -23.58 14.46 -14.47
C LYS A 6 -23.79 13.20 -13.61
N PRO A 7 -22.72 12.59 -13.06
CA PRO A 7 -22.88 11.43 -12.19
C PRO A 7 -23.51 11.86 -10.85
N ASN A 8 -24.52 11.13 -10.41
CA ASN A 8 -25.17 11.31 -9.12
C ASN A 8 -24.76 10.13 -8.21
N GLY A 9 -23.50 10.18 -7.75
CA GLY A 9 -22.87 9.15 -6.92
C GLY A 9 -21.80 8.32 -7.65
N PRO A 10 -20.96 7.57 -6.90
CA PRO A 10 -19.85 6.80 -7.48
C PRO A 10 -20.39 5.64 -8.33
N ILE A 11 -20.03 5.63 -9.62
CA ILE A 11 -20.45 4.63 -10.61
C ILE A 11 -19.54 3.38 -10.56
N CYS A 12 -18.40 3.47 -9.88
CA CYS A 12 -17.47 2.36 -9.68
C CYS A 12 -17.74 1.66 -8.35
N HIS A 13 -17.74 0.33 -8.32
CA HIS A 13 -17.83 -0.48 -7.09
C HIS A 13 -16.67 -0.26 -6.09
N ILE A 14 -15.77 0.67 -6.41
CA ILE A 14 -14.54 1.01 -5.70
C ILE A 14 -14.63 2.45 -5.12
N GLY A 15 -15.77 3.12 -5.24
CA GLY A 15 -16.00 4.44 -4.62
C GLY A 15 -15.23 5.61 -5.24
N SER A 16 -14.66 5.43 -6.44
CA SER A 16 -13.98 6.49 -7.20
C SER A 16 -14.90 7.12 -8.25
N GLU A 17 -14.70 8.41 -8.54
CA GLU A 17 -15.53 9.17 -9.49
C GLU A 17 -15.14 8.96 -10.97
N THR A 18 -13.96 8.40 -11.26
CA THR A 18 -13.50 8.13 -12.65
C THR A 18 -12.61 6.89 -12.75
N CYS A 19 -12.79 6.09 -13.81
CA CYS A 19 -12.00 4.88 -14.11
C CYS A 19 -10.55 5.13 -14.56
N TYR A 20 -10.14 6.40 -14.73
CA TYR A 20 -8.82 6.79 -15.21
C TYR A 20 -8.11 7.64 -14.15
N TYR A 21 -7.58 7.00 -13.12
CA TYR A 21 -6.62 7.65 -12.24
C TYR A 21 -5.22 7.57 -12.90
N THR A 22 -4.99 8.44 -13.88
CA THR A 22 -3.66 8.69 -14.46
C THR A 22 -3.45 10.20 -14.47
N SER A 23 -2.42 10.68 -13.77
CA SER A 23 -2.04 12.10 -13.87
C SER A 23 -1.36 12.32 -15.22
N VAL A 24 -1.57 13.48 -15.84
CA VAL A 24 -0.95 13.84 -17.14
C VAL A 24 0.59 13.81 -17.09
N PHE A 25 1.18 13.81 -15.88
CA PHE A 25 2.62 13.68 -15.68
C PHE A 25 3.14 12.24 -15.86
N ASP A 26 2.31 11.21 -15.65
CA ASP A 26 2.72 9.79 -15.74
C ASP A 26 2.82 9.27 -17.17
N LEU A 27 2.33 10.02 -18.17
CA LEU A 27 2.27 9.59 -19.57
C LEU A 27 3.59 9.77 -20.34
N LYS A 28 4.66 10.27 -19.71
CA LYS A 28 5.93 10.55 -20.40
C LYS A 28 6.99 9.46 -20.34
N GLU A 29 6.81 8.37 -19.58
CA GLU A 29 7.85 7.32 -19.43
C GLU A 29 7.29 5.90 -19.69
N HIS A 30 6.99 5.60 -20.95
CA HIS A 30 6.19 4.44 -21.36
C HIS A 30 6.79 3.02 -21.18
N GLN A 31 7.90 2.84 -20.46
CA GLN A 31 8.52 1.50 -20.29
C GLN A 31 8.75 1.08 -18.82
N GLN A 32 8.80 2.02 -17.86
CA GLN A 32 8.86 1.70 -16.42
C GLN A 32 7.50 1.82 -15.71
N VAL A 33 6.52 2.44 -16.37
CA VAL A 33 5.20 2.73 -15.77
C VAL A 33 4.34 1.47 -15.61
N GLU A 34 4.51 0.43 -16.43
CA GLU A 34 3.67 -0.78 -16.37
C GLU A 34 3.91 -1.61 -15.09
N GLY A 35 5.18 -1.83 -14.71
CA GLY A 35 5.53 -2.55 -13.48
C GLY A 35 5.14 -1.79 -12.22
N ASN A 36 5.33 -0.47 -12.21
CA ASN A 36 4.93 0.39 -11.08
C ASN A 36 3.41 0.43 -10.90
N LYS A 37 2.66 0.46 -12.02
CA LYS A 37 1.20 0.38 -12.01
C LYS A 37 0.70 -0.95 -11.45
N LEU A 38 1.36 -2.06 -11.79
CA LEU A 38 1.03 -3.38 -11.25
C LEU A 38 1.27 -3.43 -9.73
N ALA A 39 2.44 -2.98 -9.25
CA ALA A 39 2.75 -2.99 -7.82
C ALA A 39 1.74 -2.19 -6.98
N LEU A 40 1.37 -1.00 -7.44
CA LEU A 40 0.33 -0.18 -6.77
C LEU A 40 -1.04 -0.88 -6.79
N SER A 41 -1.40 -1.51 -7.90
CA SER A 41 -2.65 -2.27 -8.01
C SER A 41 -2.69 -3.49 -7.08
N THR A 42 -1.55 -4.14 -6.84
CA THR A 42 -1.42 -5.27 -5.92
C THR A 42 -1.63 -4.83 -4.47
N LEU A 43 -0.97 -3.75 -4.03
CA LEU A 43 -1.17 -3.21 -2.67
C LEU A 43 -2.60 -2.75 -2.43
N TYR A 44 -3.21 -2.14 -3.44
CA TYR A 44 -4.62 -1.76 -3.39
C TYR A 44 -5.55 -2.98 -3.24
N SER A 45 -5.30 -4.03 -4.03
CA SER A 45 -6.07 -5.28 -3.98
C SER A 45 -5.90 -6.00 -2.64
N LEU A 46 -4.68 -5.99 -2.09
CA LEU A 46 -4.39 -6.52 -0.76
C LEU A 46 -5.16 -5.75 0.32
N GLY A 47 -5.10 -4.41 0.30
CA GLY A 47 -5.85 -3.56 1.24
C GLY A 47 -7.37 -3.79 1.17
N SER A 48 -7.90 -3.97 -0.04
CA SER A 48 -9.32 -4.30 -0.26
C SER A 48 -9.68 -5.66 0.34
N THR A 49 -8.84 -6.68 0.13
CA THR A 49 -9.03 -8.03 0.68
C THR A 49 -8.99 -8.01 2.21
N ILE A 50 -8.05 -7.29 2.81
CA ILE A 50 -7.95 -7.15 4.28
C ILE A 50 -9.17 -6.42 4.84
N SER A 51 -9.63 -5.36 4.17
CA SER A 51 -10.82 -4.60 4.58
C SER A 51 -12.09 -5.44 4.54
N GLN A 52 -12.25 -6.27 3.50
CA GLN A 52 -13.34 -7.24 3.43
C GLN A 52 -13.30 -8.22 4.61
N ARG A 53 -12.12 -8.80 4.89
CA ARG A 53 -11.94 -9.71 6.04
C ARG A 53 -12.20 -9.02 7.38
N LYS A 54 -11.90 -7.72 7.51
CA LYS A 54 -12.26 -6.90 8.68
C LYS A 54 -13.77 -6.75 8.81
N ALA A 55 -14.49 -6.48 7.72
CA ALA A 55 -15.95 -6.37 7.74
C ALA A 55 -16.64 -7.69 8.13
N GLU A 56 -16.10 -8.82 7.68
CA GLU A 56 -16.56 -10.17 8.03
C GLU A 56 -16.35 -10.52 9.53
N LEU A 57 -15.61 -9.72 10.29
CA LEU A 57 -15.50 -9.89 11.75
C LEU A 57 -16.82 -9.64 12.48
N ALA A 58 -17.63 -8.71 11.96
CA ALA A 58 -18.91 -8.34 12.55
C ALA A 58 -20.00 -9.39 12.28
N ALA A 59 -19.79 -10.26 11.30
CA ALA A 59 -20.68 -11.38 11.04
C ALA A 59 -20.34 -12.57 11.96
N GLU A 60 -21.37 -13.22 12.49
CA GLU A 60 -21.23 -14.41 13.31
C GLU A 60 -20.72 -15.56 12.43
N GLN A 61 -19.55 -16.11 12.76
CA GLN A 61 -18.85 -17.08 11.93
C GLN A 61 -18.76 -18.42 12.66
N ASN A 62 -19.41 -19.44 12.12
CA ASN A 62 -19.25 -20.83 12.56
C ASN A 62 -17.96 -21.41 11.92
N GLY A 63 -16.82 -21.29 12.59
CA GLY A 63 -15.56 -21.88 12.13
C GLY A 63 -14.30 -21.29 12.75
N LYS A 64 -13.13 -21.88 12.45
CA LYS A 64 -11.83 -21.33 12.88
C LYS A 64 -11.58 -20.00 12.17
N PRO A 65 -11.15 -18.94 12.89
CA PRO A 65 -10.88 -17.64 12.29
C PRO A 65 -9.74 -17.75 11.25
N SER A 66 -9.90 -17.06 10.11
CA SER A 66 -8.81 -16.91 9.13
C SER A 66 -7.58 -16.28 9.76
N TRP A 67 -6.39 -16.47 9.15
CA TRP A 67 -5.14 -15.90 9.66
C TRP A 67 -5.23 -14.38 9.86
N THR A 68 -5.74 -13.64 8.87
CA THR A 68 -5.97 -12.19 8.97
C THR A 68 -6.93 -11.84 10.11
N LYS A 69 -7.99 -12.63 10.31
CA LYS A 69 -8.94 -12.42 11.42
C LYS A 69 -8.24 -12.58 12.77
N ARG A 70 -7.36 -13.57 12.93
CA ARG A 70 -6.56 -13.73 14.16
C ARG A 70 -5.69 -12.50 14.42
N LEU A 71 -4.98 -12.02 13.40
CA LEU A 71 -4.15 -10.82 13.51
C LEU A 71 -4.95 -9.56 13.86
N LEU A 72 -6.15 -9.39 13.28
CA LEU A 72 -7.04 -8.25 13.56
C LEU A 72 -7.63 -8.29 14.97
N LEU A 73 -7.77 -9.48 15.57
CA LEU A 73 -8.30 -9.65 16.93
C LEU A 73 -7.24 -9.61 18.03
N ASP A 74 -5.96 -9.83 17.68
CA ASP A 74 -4.84 -9.88 18.62
C ASP A 74 -3.75 -8.87 18.24
N ASN A 75 -3.81 -7.71 18.88
CA ASN A 75 -2.84 -6.63 18.68
C ASN A 75 -1.41 -7.04 19.08
N MET A 76 -1.26 -7.90 20.09
CA MET A 76 0.06 -8.33 20.55
C MET A 76 0.70 -9.25 19.52
N LEU A 77 -0.07 -10.22 19.02
CA LEU A 77 0.36 -11.10 17.93
C LEU A 77 0.75 -10.31 16.69
N LEU A 78 -0.09 -9.35 16.27
CA LEU A 78 0.20 -8.51 15.11
C LEU A 78 1.48 -7.71 15.29
N CYS A 79 1.68 -7.06 16.44
CA CYS A 79 2.92 -6.34 16.74
C CYS A 79 4.14 -7.27 16.77
N SER A 80 3.98 -8.49 17.30
CA SER A 80 5.05 -9.49 17.35
C SER A 80 5.48 -9.88 15.94
N LYS A 81 4.52 -10.22 15.07
CA LYS A 81 4.80 -10.58 13.68
C LYS A 81 5.49 -9.44 12.93
N ILE A 82 5.02 -8.20 13.05
CA ILE A 82 5.68 -7.05 12.40
C ILE A 82 7.15 -6.92 12.81
N ARG A 83 7.47 -7.13 14.09
CA ARG A 83 8.86 -7.06 14.56
C ARG A 83 9.70 -8.21 14.03
N GLU A 84 9.14 -9.42 14.04
CA GLU A 84 9.78 -10.63 13.51
C GLU A 84 10.11 -10.46 12.02
N GLU A 85 9.14 -10.09 11.17
CA GLU A 85 9.41 -9.95 9.73
C GLU A 85 10.37 -8.78 9.42
N ALA A 86 10.34 -7.72 10.23
CA ALA A 86 11.30 -6.62 10.09
C ALA A 86 12.73 -7.05 10.46
N ASP A 87 12.86 -7.94 11.44
CA ASP A 87 14.14 -8.53 11.84
C ASP A 87 14.63 -9.51 10.76
N GLU A 88 13.77 -10.42 10.28
CA GLU A 88 14.09 -11.35 9.18
C GLU A 88 14.50 -10.60 7.91
N LEU A 89 13.82 -9.50 7.57
CA LEU A 89 14.21 -8.65 6.44
C LEU A 89 15.64 -8.10 6.61
N CYS A 90 16.00 -7.63 7.81
CA CYS A 90 17.36 -7.18 8.12
C CYS A 90 18.37 -8.32 8.04
N GLN A 91 18.03 -9.50 8.59
CA GLN A 91 18.87 -10.70 8.53
C GLN A 91 19.20 -11.09 7.08
N THR A 92 18.26 -10.94 6.13
CA THR A 92 18.55 -11.24 4.72
C THR A 92 19.74 -10.46 4.17
N LEU A 93 19.95 -9.23 4.66
CA LEU A 93 21.10 -8.40 4.32
C LEU A 93 22.35 -8.79 5.12
N GLU A 94 22.20 -9.03 6.42
CA GLU A 94 23.31 -9.36 7.32
C GLU A 94 23.97 -10.70 6.97
N GLU A 95 23.16 -11.68 6.56
CA GLU A 95 23.60 -13.02 6.18
C GLU A 95 23.88 -13.15 4.68
N ASN A 96 23.74 -12.07 3.91
CA ASN A 96 23.95 -12.03 2.45
C ASN A 96 23.11 -13.12 1.73
N GLU A 97 21.83 -13.21 2.12
CA GLU A 97 20.85 -14.09 1.49
C GLU A 97 20.50 -13.60 0.08
N ASP A 98 19.81 -14.46 -0.68
CA ASP A 98 19.46 -14.14 -2.06
C ASP A 98 18.25 -13.21 -2.17
N LYS A 99 18.11 -12.58 -3.34
CA LYS A 99 17.06 -11.59 -3.63
C LYS A 99 15.64 -12.12 -3.45
N SER A 100 15.41 -13.42 -3.66
CA SER A 100 14.08 -14.01 -3.51
C SER A 100 13.67 -14.09 -2.05
N ARG A 101 14.62 -14.37 -1.15
CA ARG A 101 14.39 -14.35 0.29
C ARG A 101 14.11 -12.94 0.80
N THR A 102 14.91 -11.94 0.41
CA THR A 102 14.61 -10.53 0.72
C THR A 102 13.23 -10.09 0.21
N ALA A 103 12.82 -10.54 -0.98
CA ALA A 103 11.50 -10.22 -1.52
C ALA A 103 10.35 -10.87 -0.74
N ALA A 104 10.56 -12.09 -0.22
CA ALA A 104 9.59 -12.78 0.64
C ALA A 104 9.43 -12.03 1.97
N GLU A 105 10.53 -11.71 2.66
CA GLU A 105 10.47 -11.00 3.94
C GLU A 105 9.86 -9.60 3.80
N MET A 106 10.21 -8.89 2.73
CA MET A 106 9.58 -7.59 2.46
C MET A 106 8.08 -7.74 2.20
N ALA A 107 7.64 -8.81 1.53
CA ALA A 107 6.22 -9.06 1.31
C ALA A 107 5.49 -9.33 2.64
N ASP A 108 6.11 -10.07 3.56
CA ASP A 108 5.55 -10.35 4.88
C ASP A 108 5.51 -9.09 5.77
N VAL A 109 6.54 -8.24 5.74
CA VAL A 109 6.51 -6.90 6.37
C VAL A 109 5.34 -6.07 5.83
N LEU A 110 5.19 -5.98 4.51
CA LEU A 110 4.11 -5.21 3.89
C LEU A 110 2.74 -5.78 4.24
N TYR A 111 2.59 -7.10 4.25
CA TYR A 111 1.33 -7.76 4.60
C TYR A 111 0.90 -7.39 6.03
N HIS A 112 1.77 -7.61 7.01
CA HIS A 112 1.44 -7.33 8.41
C HIS A 112 1.25 -5.83 8.67
N ALA A 113 2.03 -4.96 8.01
CA ALA A 113 1.81 -3.52 8.06
C ALA A 113 0.43 -3.12 7.50
N MET A 114 0.00 -3.70 6.37
CA MET A 114 -1.33 -3.44 5.81
C MET A 114 -2.46 -3.90 6.73
N VAL A 115 -2.29 -5.02 7.44
CA VAL A 115 -3.24 -5.47 8.48
C VAL A 115 -3.30 -4.47 9.65
N LEU A 116 -2.16 -3.91 10.07
CA LEU A 116 -2.11 -2.86 11.09
C LEU A 116 -2.85 -1.59 10.64
N LEU A 117 -2.64 -1.14 9.40
CA LEU A 117 -3.35 0.02 8.85
C LEU A 117 -4.86 -0.20 8.88
N ALA A 118 -5.33 -1.38 8.43
CA ALA A 118 -6.74 -1.74 8.50
C ALA A 118 -7.26 -1.76 9.95
N ASN A 119 -6.50 -2.32 10.90
CA ASN A 119 -6.86 -2.32 12.32
C ASN A 119 -6.98 -0.91 12.93
N LYS A 120 -6.21 0.06 12.40
CA LYS A 120 -6.23 1.46 12.81
C LYS A 120 -7.11 2.37 11.95
N ASP A 121 -7.82 1.80 10.98
CA ASP A 121 -8.64 2.54 10.01
C ASP A 121 -7.85 3.60 9.22
N VAL A 122 -6.57 3.32 8.96
CA VAL A 122 -5.70 4.14 8.11
C VAL A 122 -5.73 3.61 6.69
N LYS A 123 -5.92 4.49 5.71
CA LYS A 123 -5.95 4.13 4.30
C LYS A 123 -4.54 4.10 3.70
N ILE A 124 -4.31 3.23 2.72
CA ILE A 124 -3.00 3.16 2.04
C ILE A 124 -2.69 4.45 1.29
N GLU A 125 -3.71 5.16 0.82
CA GLU A 125 -3.63 6.46 0.18
C GLU A 125 -2.99 7.51 1.09
N ASP A 126 -3.29 7.47 2.38
CA ASP A 126 -2.73 8.38 3.39
C ASP A 126 -1.23 8.11 3.57
N VAL A 127 -0.83 6.83 3.63
CA VAL A 127 0.59 6.42 3.68
C VAL A 127 1.32 6.87 2.42
N MET A 128 0.72 6.68 1.24
CA MET A 128 1.28 7.12 -0.03
C MET A 128 1.43 8.65 -0.09
N GLN A 129 0.51 9.41 0.53
CA GLN A 129 0.63 10.85 0.65
C GLN A 129 1.84 11.25 1.51
N VAL A 130 2.03 10.60 2.66
CA VAL A 130 3.20 10.83 3.53
C VAL A 130 4.50 10.51 2.76
N LEU A 131 4.55 9.41 2.01
CA LEU A 131 5.71 9.06 1.19
C LEU A 131 5.97 10.11 0.09
N ARG A 132 4.94 10.54 -0.64
CA ARG A 132 5.06 11.61 -1.66
C ARG A 132 5.63 12.89 -1.07
N GLN A 133 5.23 13.26 0.14
CA GLN A 133 5.77 14.44 0.82
C GLN A 133 7.28 14.29 1.10
N ARG A 134 7.73 13.11 1.52
CA ARG A 134 9.17 12.83 1.73
C ARG A 134 9.97 12.99 0.44
N PHE A 135 9.50 12.44 -0.68
CA PHE A 135 10.19 12.60 -1.96
C PHE A 135 10.16 14.03 -2.50
N SER A 136 9.07 14.76 -2.25
CA SER A 136 8.91 16.14 -2.73
C SER A 136 9.83 17.13 -2.00
N GLN A 137 10.11 16.90 -0.71
CA GLN A 137 11.03 17.73 0.07
C GLN A 137 12.49 17.57 -0.39
N SER A 138 12.94 16.34 -0.64
CA SER A 138 14.31 16.03 -1.07
C SER A 138 14.70 16.68 -2.42
N GLY A 139 13.72 16.93 -3.30
CA GLY A 139 13.94 17.59 -4.59
C GLY A 139 14.07 19.13 -4.52
N VAL A 140 13.44 19.77 -3.53
CA VAL A 140 13.43 21.24 -3.41
C VAL A 140 14.73 21.77 -2.80
N GLU A 141 15.32 21.03 -1.86
CA GLU A 141 16.62 21.39 -1.26
C GLU A 141 17.76 21.38 -2.29
N THR A 142 17.75 20.40 -3.19
CA THR A 142 18.76 20.31 -4.28
C THR A 142 18.65 21.47 -5.28
N LYS A 143 17.46 22.07 -5.45
CA LYS A 143 17.26 23.22 -6.35
C LYS A 143 17.67 24.54 -5.70
N ARG A 144 17.51 24.68 -4.38
CA ARG A 144 17.94 25.88 -3.63
C ARG A 144 19.46 26.04 -3.57
N GLY A 145 20.21 24.94 -3.47
CA GLY A 145 21.69 24.98 -3.50
C GLY A 145 22.31 25.35 -4.85
N ARG A 146 21.55 25.24 -5.95
CA ARG A 146 22.01 25.61 -7.30
C ARG A 146 21.75 27.08 -7.66
N ILE A 147 20.79 27.73 -7.00
CA ILE A 147 20.43 29.13 -7.28
C ILE A 147 21.32 30.11 -6.49
N SER A 148 22.03 29.65 -5.46
CA SER A 148 22.91 30.49 -4.63
C SER A 148 24.37 30.54 -5.10
N GLN A 149 24.70 30.02 -6.29
CA GLN A 149 26.06 29.99 -6.87
C GLN A 149 26.10 30.57 -8.30
N GLY A 150 25.09 31.35 -8.70
CA GLY A 150 25.02 32.03 -9.99
C GLY A 150 25.12 33.54 -9.85
#